data_AF-A0A7Y3JIU5-F1
#
_entry.id   AF-A0A7Y3JIU5-F1
#
_cell.length_a   1.000
_cell.length_b   1.000
_cell.length_c   1.000
_cell.angle_alpha   90.00
_cell.angle_beta   90.00
_cell.angle_gamma   90.00
#
_symmetry.space_group_name_H-M   'P 1'
#
loop_
_entity.id
_entity.type
_entity.pdbx_description
1 polymer ?
#
loop_
_entity_poly.entity_id
_entity_poly.type
_entity_poly.pdbx_seq_one_letter_code
_entity_poly.pdbx_strand_id
1 'polypeptide(L)'
;MKTFLLSVLLLAGAQSWAGAQPVLVLADGFDTIHLGMTLPELEKALGKSGYFLWRGLPDVSLLSKPNDSLIDVRGIDYFTRAVLQLRKGQLYVASFDLNPRQFDYYGVYTALVKKYGPPKSLDPSLALWEDKKTRLTLEKPLTVKYLDLALQKEIDQSSQAGKAYQEISREKFLELF
;
A
#
# COMPACT_ATOMS: atom_id res chain seq x y z
N MET A 1 48.85 -11.46 -60.37
CA MET A 1 48.60 -12.60 -59.46
C MET A 1 47.38 -12.22 -58.61
N LYS A 2 46.17 -12.76 -58.88
CA LYS A 2 45.60 -14.01 -58.28
C LYS A 2 45.64 -13.91 -56.73
N THR A 3 44.57 -13.82 -55.94
CA THR A 3 43.28 -14.57 -55.84
C THR A 3 42.49 -13.94 -54.65
N PHE A 4 41.19 -13.60 -54.73
CA PHE A 4 39.94 -14.38 -54.57
C PHE A 4 39.44 -14.61 -53.11
N LEU A 5 38.11 -14.41 -52.92
CA LEU A 5 37.19 -14.97 -51.89
C LEU A 5 37.22 -14.28 -50.50
N LEU A 6 36.12 -14.12 -49.74
CA LEU A 6 34.75 -14.61 -49.83
C LEU A 6 33.84 -13.69 -49.00
N SER A 7 32.68 -13.33 -49.53
CA SER A 7 31.58 -12.70 -48.79
C SER A 7 30.93 -13.73 -47.86
N VAL A 8 30.78 -13.41 -46.57
CA VAL A 8 29.93 -14.15 -45.64
C VAL A 8 28.86 -13.20 -45.12
N LEU A 9 27.66 -13.30 -45.69
CA LEU A 9 26.44 -12.73 -45.12
C LEU A 9 25.96 -13.68 -44.00
N LEU A 10 26.09 -13.25 -42.75
CA LEU A 10 25.42 -13.86 -41.61
C LEU A 10 24.07 -13.17 -41.41
N LEU A 11 22.98 -13.80 -41.87
CA LEU A 11 21.64 -13.47 -41.39
C LEU A 11 21.51 -13.97 -39.95
N ALA A 12 21.72 -13.07 -38.98
CA ALA A 12 21.33 -13.32 -37.59
C ALA A 12 19.81 -13.14 -37.49
N GLY A 13 19.09 -14.26 -37.42
CA GLY A 13 17.67 -14.26 -37.04
C GLY A 13 17.51 -13.75 -35.62
N ALA A 14 16.92 -12.56 -35.46
CA ALA A 14 16.52 -12.04 -34.16
C ALA A 14 15.35 -12.89 -33.63
N GLN A 15 15.67 -13.93 -32.86
CA GLN A 15 14.67 -14.62 -32.04
C GLN A 15 14.32 -13.68 -30.88
N SER A 16 13.18 -12.99 -30.98
CA SER A 16 12.61 -12.22 -29.88
C SER A 16 12.12 -13.19 -28.81
N TRP A 17 12.87 -13.34 -27.71
CA TRP A 17 12.33 -13.91 -26.48
C TRP A 17 11.32 -12.92 -25.88
N ALA A 18 10.05 -13.06 -26.27
CA ALA A 18 8.94 -12.52 -25.51
C ALA A 18 8.74 -13.39 -24.26
N GLY A 19 9.65 -13.26 -23.28
CA GLY A 19 9.43 -13.82 -21.96
C GLY A 19 8.24 -13.10 -21.33
N ALA A 20 7.18 -13.84 -21.01
CA ALA A 20 6.07 -13.31 -20.24
C ALA A 20 6.63 -12.69 -18.94
N GLN A 21 6.48 -11.37 -18.77
CA GLN A 21 6.89 -10.73 -17.53
C GLN A 21 6.09 -11.36 -16.39
N PRO A 22 6.75 -11.81 -15.31
CA PRO A 22 6.05 -12.40 -14.17
C PRO A 22 5.04 -11.37 -13.64
N VAL A 23 3.78 -11.80 -13.50
CA VAL A 23 2.73 -10.95 -12.92
C VAL A 23 3.09 -10.70 -11.47
N LEU A 24 3.32 -9.43 -11.11
CA LEU A 24 3.55 -9.03 -9.73
C LEU A 24 2.31 -9.36 -8.88
N VAL A 25 2.51 -10.11 -7.81
CA VAL A 25 1.49 -10.40 -6.80
C VAL A 25 2.00 -9.89 -5.46
N LEU A 26 1.32 -8.88 -4.93
CA LEU A 26 1.64 -8.29 -3.64
C LEU A 26 0.95 -9.06 -2.51
N ALA A 27 1.54 -9.00 -1.32
CA ALA A 27 0.82 -9.39 -0.12
C ALA A 27 -0.23 -8.33 0.18
N ASP A 28 -1.38 -8.76 0.68
CA ASP A 28 -2.50 -7.91 1.08
C ASP A 28 -2.42 -7.52 2.57
N GLY A 29 -1.28 -7.73 3.22
CA GLY A 29 -1.12 -7.48 4.65
C GLY A 29 0.22 -7.94 5.22
N PHE A 30 0.27 -8.01 6.56
CA PHE A 30 1.42 -8.46 7.34
C PHE A 30 0.96 -9.35 8.50
N ASP A 31 1.70 -10.44 8.73
CA ASP A 31 1.41 -11.42 9.78
C ASP A 31 -0.03 -11.95 9.68
N THR A 32 -0.87 -11.74 10.70
CA THR A 32 -2.27 -12.15 10.73
C THR A 32 -3.23 -11.08 10.22
N ILE A 33 -2.74 -9.89 9.86
CA ILE A 33 -3.54 -8.71 9.54
C ILE A 33 -3.57 -8.52 8.02
N HIS A 34 -4.74 -8.67 7.41
CA HIS A 34 -4.93 -8.60 5.96
C HIS A 34 -6.08 -7.66 5.57
N LEU A 35 -5.94 -7.00 4.43
CA LEU A 35 -6.99 -6.19 3.82
C LEU A 35 -8.27 -7.03 3.62
N GLY A 36 -9.42 -6.36 3.68
CA GLY A 36 -10.75 -6.96 3.58
C GLY A 36 -11.30 -7.55 4.88
N MET A 37 -10.47 -7.72 5.92
CA MET A 37 -10.93 -8.22 7.22
C MET A 37 -12.02 -7.35 7.83
N THR A 38 -13.06 -7.99 8.35
CA THR A 38 -14.08 -7.33 9.15
C THR A 38 -13.53 -6.92 10.51
N LEU A 39 -14.24 -6.03 11.23
CA LEU A 39 -13.83 -5.65 12.59
C LEU A 39 -13.65 -6.87 13.53
N PRO A 40 -14.59 -7.82 13.64
CA PRO A 40 -14.40 -8.99 14.52
C PRO A 40 -13.23 -9.90 14.10
N GLU A 41 -12.99 -10.04 12.80
CA GLU A 41 -11.84 -10.81 12.29
C GLU A 41 -10.53 -10.11 12.63
N LEU A 42 -10.50 -8.78 12.49
CA LEU A 42 -9.35 -7.96 12.79
C LEU A 42 -8.99 -7.98 14.28
N GLU A 43 -9.97 -7.88 15.17
CA GLU A 43 -9.76 -8.00 16.62
C GLU A 43 -9.17 -9.37 17.00
N LYS A 44 -9.68 -10.44 16.36
CA LYS A 44 -9.16 -11.80 16.54
C LYS A 44 -7.74 -11.95 15.99
N ALA A 45 -7.44 -11.32 14.86
CA ALA A 45 -6.09 -11.31 14.26
C ALA A 45 -5.10 -10.57 15.17
N LEU A 46 -5.49 -9.41 15.69
CA LEU A 46 -4.70 -8.61 16.63
C LEU A 46 -4.44 -9.36 17.94
N GLY A 47 -5.44 -10.04 18.50
CA GLY A 47 -5.28 -10.86 19.70
C GLY A 47 -4.36 -12.08 19.53
N LYS A 48 -4.08 -12.49 18.28
CA LYS A 48 -3.15 -13.58 17.95
C LYS A 48 -1.76 -13.08 17.57
N SER A 49 -1.61 -11.80 17.25
CA SER A 49 -0.33 -11.28 16.77
C SER A 49 0.64 -11.11 17.93
N GLY A 50 1.87 -11.59 17.75
CA GLY A 50 2.97 -11.35 18.70
C GLY A 50 3.60 -9.96 18.57
N TYR A 51 3.15 -9.14 17.61
CA TYR A 51 3.79 -7.87 17.26
C TYR A 51 3.08 -6.64 17.82
N PHE A 52 1.86 -6.78 18.36
CA PHE A 52 1.02 -5.65 18.77
C PHE A 52 0.43 -5.85 20.16
N LEU A 53 0.42 -4.78 20.95
CA LEU A 53 -0.17 -4.76 22.29
C LEU A 53 -1.68 -4.51 22.21
N TRP A 54 -2.39 -5.50 21.70
CA TRP A 54 -3.85 -5.45 21.62
C TRP A 54 -4.51 -5.70 22.98
N ARG A 55 -5.44 -4.83 23.37
CA ARG A 55 -6.18 -4.90 24.65
C ARG A 55 -7.69 -4.82 24.50
N GLY A 56 -8.21 -4.85 23.27
CA GLY A 56 -9.61 -4.55 22.95
C GLY A 56 -9.80 -3.10 22.49
N LEU A 57 -10.99 -2.82 21.95
CA LEU A 57 -11.41 -1.46 21.62
C LEU A 57 -11.65 -0.64 22.90
N PRO A 58 -11.34 0.67 22.90
CA PRO A 58 -11.78 1.54 23.99
C PRO A 58 -13.31 1.65 24.02
N ASP A 59 -13.89 1.81 25.22
CA ASP A 59 -15.34 1.90 25.44
C ASP A 59 -16.03 3.10 24.76
N VAL A 60 -15.25 4.04 24.22
CA VAL A 60 -15.74 5.21 23.49
C VAL A 60 -14.98 5.39 22.17
N SER A 61 -15.68 5.30 21.04
CA SER A 61 -15.16 5.65 19.71
C SER A 61 -15.84 6.93 19.20
N LEU A 62 -15.07 8.03 19.10
CA LEU A 62 -15.53 9.29 18.53
C LEU A 62 -15.30 9.28 17.02
N LEU A 63 -16.08 8.50 16.27
CA LEU A 63 -15.98 8.47 14.82
C LEU A 63 -17.10 9.26 14.18
N SER A 64 -16.74 10.15 13.27
CA SER A 64 -17.65 11.10 12.63
C SER A 64 -18.68 10.43 11.71
N LYS A 65 -18.55 9.13 11.42
CA LYS A 65 -19.46 8.35 10.57
C LYS A 65 -19.61 6.92 11.13
N PRO A 66 -20.83 6.35 11.14
CA PRO A 66 -21.11 5.05 11.77
C PRO A 66 -20.44 3.83 11.12
N ASN A 67 -19.89 3.94 9.91
CA ASN A 67 -19.30 2.82 9.16
C ASN A 67 -17.77 2.93 8.97
N ASP A 68 -17.16 3.93 9.60
CA ASP A 68 -15.73 4.15 9.56
C ASP A 68 -15.18 3.75 10.93
N SER A 69 -14.17 2.87 10.95
CA SER A 69 -13.46 2.50 12.18
C SER A 69 -11.97 2.78 12.02
N LEU A 70 -11.31 3.23 13.09
CA LEU A 70 -9.86 3.38 13.13
C LEU A 70 -9.35 2.71 14.41
N ILE A 71 -8.40 1.81 14.25
CA ILE A 71 -7.68 1.17 15.35
C ILE A 71 -6.23 1.66 15.29
N ASP A 72 -5.77 2.29 16.38
CA ASP A 72 -4.37 2.62 16.61
C ASP A 72 -3.86 1.70 17.72
N VAL A 73 -2.92 0.81 17.38
CA VAL A 73 -2.39 -0.19 18.30
C VAL A 73 -0.87 -0.06 18.40
N ARG A 74 -0.37 -0.06 19.64
CA ARG A 74 1.07 0.00 19.90
C ARG A 74 1.76 -1.28 19.45
N GLY A 75 2.91 -1.14 18.80
CA GLY A 75 3.78 -2.26 18.41
C GLY A 75 4.72 -2.72 19.52
N ILE A 76 5.32 -3.89 19.29
CA ILE A 76 6.37 -4.48 20.13
C ILE A 76 7.60 -4.70 19.22
N ASP A 77 8.79 -4.45 19.77
CA ASP A 77 10.10 -4.67 19.17
C ASP A 77 10.29 -4.09 17.76
N TYR A 78 9.79 -4.76 16.73
CA TYR A 78 9.94 -4.40 15.31
C TYR A 78 9.01 -3.26 14.86
N PHE A 79 7.93 -3.01 15.61
CA PHE A 79 6.96 -1.97 15.30
C PHE A 79 6.86 -0.96 16.43
N THR A 80 6.64 0.31 16.08
CA THR A 80 6.24 1.35 17.03
C THR A 80 4.72 1.37 17.20
N ARG A 81 3.98 1.26 16.10
CA ARG A 81 2.51 1.16 16.07
C ARG A 81 2.00 0.61 14.74
N ALA A 82 0.74 0.21 14.73
CA ALA A 82 -0.05 0.00 13.52
C ALA A 82 -1.32 0.85 13.57
N VAL A 83 -1.64 1.47 12.43
CA VAL A 83 -2.89 2.22 12.22
C VAL A 83 -3.71 1.50 11.16
N LEU A 84 -4.88 1.01 11.57
CA LEU A 84 -5.74 0.13 10.80
C LEU A 84 -7.07 0.83 10.58
N GLN A 85 -7.41 1.12 9.32
CA GLN A 85 -8.61 1.85 8.99
C GLN A 85 -9.61 0.94 8.28
N LEU A 86 -10.83 0.93 8.80
CA LEU A 86 -11.95 0.23 8.22
C LEU A 86 -12.90 1.21 7.54
N ARG A 87 -13.48 0.76 6.44
CA ARG A 87 -14.53 1.44 5.69
C ARG A 87 -15.57 0.42 5.30
N LYS A 88 -16.85 0.75 5.46
CA LYS A 88 -17.96 -0.19 5.24
C LYS A 88 -17.76 -1.52 6.00
N GLY A 89 -17.16 -1.44 7.19
CA GLY A 89 -16.88 -2.60 8.04
C GLY A 89 -15.70 -3.47 7.63
N GLN A 90 -14.91 -3.09 6.60
CA GLN A 90 -13.75 -3.86 6.13
C GLN A 90 -12.45 -3.06 6.22
N LEU A 91 -11.34 -3.70 6.60
CA LEU A 91 -10.00 -3.12 6.61
C LEU A 91 -9.57 -2.77 5.19
N TYR A 92 -9.41 -1.49 4.89
CA TYR A 92 -9.01 -1.02 3.56
C TYR A 92 -7.62 -0.37 3.56
N VAL A 93 -7.13 0.07 4.72
CA VAL A 93 -5.76 0.57 4.92
C VAL A 93 -5.15 -0.06 6.16
N ALA A 94 -3.96 -0.63 6.02
CA ALA A 94 -3.12 -1.05 7.14
C ALA A 94 -1.75 -0.36 7.03
N SER A 95 -1.42 0.49 8.00
CA SER A 95 -0.14 1.21 8.05
C SER A 95 0.67 0.72 9.26
N PHE A 96 1.91 0.33 9.03
CA PHE A 96 2.81 -0.22 10.04
C PHE A 96 4.04 0.67 10.16
N ASP A 97 4.17 1.35 11.29
CA ASP A 97 5.32 2.19 11.59
C ASP A 97 6.40 1.31 12.21
N LEU A 98 7.47 1.05 11.47
CA LEU A 98 8.55 0.18 11.92
C LEU A 98 9.42 0.89 12.97
N ASN A 99 10.07 0.13 13.83
CA ASN A 99 10.97 0.66 14.85
C ASN A 99 12.31 1.08 14.20
N PRO A 100 12.65 2.39 14.18
CA PRO A 100 13.88 2.88 13.55
C PRO A 100 15.15 2.47 14.30
N ARG A 101 15.04 1.89 15.50
CA ARG A 101 16.17 1.26 16.20
C ARG A 101 16.51 -0.14 15.66
N GLN A 102 15.56 -0.77 14.98
CA GLN A 102 15.70 -2.12 14.42
C GLN A 102 15.92 -2.09 12.91
N PHE A 103 15.38 -1.08 12.23
CA PHE A 103 15.40 -0.98 10.78
C PHE A 103 15.72 0.43 10.33
N ASP A 104 16.31 0.53 9.14
CA ASP A 104 16.41 1.78 8.39
C ASP A 104 15.64 1.67 7.06
N TYR A 105 15.37 2.83 6.46
CA TYR A 105 14.58 2.90 5.22
C TYR A 105 15.22 2.11 4.08
N TYR A 106 16.54 2.21 3.92
CA TYR A 106 17.24 1.57 2.80
C TYR A 106 17.24 0.04 2.93
N GLY A 107 17.39 -0.49 4.13
CA GLY A 107 17.29 -1.92 4.43
C GLY A 107 15.92 -2.47 4.09
N VAL A 108 14.85 -1.79 4.53
CA VAL A 108 13.46 -2.20 4.23
C VAL A 108 13.17 -2.08 2.74
N TYR A 109 13.60 -0.98 2.10
CA TYR A 109 13.48 -0.79 0.66
C TYR A 109 14.15 -1.93 -0.12
N THR A 110 15.40 -2.27 0.23
CA THR A 110 16.15 -3.34 -0.43
C THR A 110 15.49 -4.70 -0.25
N ALA A 111 14.93 -4.97 0.94
CA ALA A 111 14.18 -6.19 1.19
C ALA A 111 12.89 -6.28 0.33
N LEU A 112 12.17 -5.17 0.19
CA LEU A 112 10.99 -5.09 -0.68
C LEU A 112 11.35 -5.22 -2.15
N VAL A 113 12.44 -4.59 -2.62
CA VAL A 113 12.93 -4.76 -4.00
C VAL A 113 13.33 -6.21 -4.27
N LYS A 114 13.99 -6.87 -3.32
CA LYS A 114 14.33 -8.28 -3.43
C LYS A 114 13.08 -9.17 -3.53
N LYS A 115 12.00 -8.82 -2.83
CA LYS A 115 10.76 -9.60 -2.78
C LYS A 115 9.84 -9.35 -3.98
N TYR A 116 9.71 -8.10 -4.41
CA TYR A 116 8.68 -7.65 -5.35
C TYR A 116 9.25 -7.03 -6.64
N GLY A 117 10.57 -6.93 -6.78
CA GLY A 117 11.21 -6.21 -7.87
C GLY A 117 11.23 -4.68 -7.65
N PRO A 118 11.69 -3.91 -8.64
CA PRO A 118 11.74 -2.45 -8.52
C PRO A 118 10.34 -1.86 -8.29
N PRO A 119 10.21 -0.76 -7.54
CA PRO A 119 8.92 -0.10 -7.34
C PRO A 119 8.39 0.46 -8.67
N LYS A 120 7.07 0.54 -8.76
CA LYS A 120 6.36 1.22 -9.86
C LYS A 120 6.66 2.72 -9.89
N SER A 121 6.81 3.34 -8.72
CA SER A 121 7.28 4.72 -8.60
C SER A 121 8.12 4.92 -7.34
N LEU A 122 9.08 5.83 -7.44
CA LEU A 122 9.96 6.21 -6.33
C LEU A 122 10.14 7.72 -6.36
N ASP A 123 9.87 8.37 -5.24
CA ASP A 123 10.11 9.80 -5.05
C ASP A 123 10.74 10.06 -3.66
N PRO A 124 11.09 11.31 -3.32
CA PRO A 124 11.73 11.59 -2.04
C PRO A 124 10.90 11.23 -0.80
N SER A 125 9.59 11.06 -0.93
CA SER A 125 8.64 10.75 0.15
C SER A 125 8.34 9.26 0.28
N LEU A 126 8.29 8.50 -0.82
CA LEU A 126 7.92 7.09 -0.79
C LEU A 126 8.43 6.25 -1.98
N ALA A 127 8.43 4.93 -1.77
CA ALA A 127 8.50 3.92 -2.83
C ALA A 127 7.15 3.18 -2.91
N LEU A 128 6.67 2.93 -4.13
CA LEU A 128 5.34 2.36 -4.37
C LEU A 128 5.43 1.11 -5.25
N TRP A 129 4.81 0.04 -4.79
CA TRP A 129 4.48 -1.14 -5.57
C TRP A 129 2.97 -1.24 -5.70
N GLU A 130 2.50 -1.76 -6.84
CA GLU A 130 1.08 -1.90 -7.08
C GLU A 130 0.81 -3.09 -7.99
N ASP A 131 -0.17 -3.91 -7.62
CA ASP A 131 -0.75 -4.93 -8.49
C ASP A 131 -2.22 -4.60 -8.80
N LYS A 132 -3.02 -5.59 -9.21
CA LYS A 132 -4.43 -5.36 -9.55
C LYS A 132 -5.33 -5.03 -8.35
N LYS A 133 -4.92 -5.41 -7.14
CA LYS A 133 -5.75 -5.35 -5.92
C LYS A 133 -5.16 -4.47 -4.84
N THR A 134 -3.85 -4.47 -4.71
CA THR A 134 -3.15 -3.87 -3.56
C THR A 134 -2.14 -2.84 -4.04
N ARG A 135 -2.09 -1.72 -3.30
CA ARG A 135 -0.95 -0.80 -3.33
C ARG A 135 -0.16 -0.97 -2.03
N LEU A 136 1.13 -1.24 -2.19
CA LEU A 136 2.11 -1.31 -1.11
C LEU A 136 3.04 -0.10 -1.21
N THR A 137 3.18 0.64 -0.12
CA THR A 137 4.05 1.81 -0.05
C THR A 137 5.03 1.69 1.11
N LEU A 138 6.28 2.06 0.87
CA LEU A 138 7.27 2.35 1.90
C LEU A 138 7.44 3.88 1.98
N GLU A 139 6.76 4.49 2.93
CA GLU A 139 6.72 5.93 3.16
C GLU A 139 7.81 6.35 4.17
N LYS A 140 8.39 7.54 3.98
CA LYS A 140 9.31 8.11 4.96
C LYS A 140 8.54 8.65 6.18
N PRO A 141 9.10 8.53 7.41
CA PRO A 141 10.45 8.04 7.69
C PRO A 141 10.61 6.51 7.62
N LEU A 142 9.62 5.72 8.04
CA LEU A 142 9.74 4.26 8.04
C LEU A 142 8.39 3.52 8.20
N THR A 143 7.46 3.79 7.30
CA THR A 143 6.10 3.22 7.35
C THR A 143 5.86 2.31 6.16
N VAL A 144 5.46 1.06 6.42
CA VAL A 144 4.97 0.14 5.39
C VAL A 144 3.45 0.17 5.40
N LYS A 145 2.83 0.45 4.27
CA LYS A 145 1.38 0.61 4.16
C LYS A 145 0.80 -0.18 3.02
N TYR A 146 -0.32 -0.84 3.30
CA TYR A 146 -1.14 -1.60 2.39
C TYR A 146 -2.46 -0.88 2.17
N LEU A 147 -2.91 -0.81 0.93
CA LEU A 147 -4.16 -0.17 0.53
C LEU A 147 -4.93 -1.07 -0.44
N ASP A 148 -6.22 -1.28 -0.18
CA ASP A 148 -7.15 -1.91 -1.09
C ASP A 148 -7.58 -0.93 -2.20
N LEU A 149 -7.21 -1.23 -3.44
CA LEU A 149 -7.47 -0.35 -4.58
C LEU A 149 -8.95 -0.31 -5.00
N ALA A 150 -9.71 -1.38 -4.77
CA ALA A 150 -11.12 -1.43 -5.13
C ALA A 150 -11.93 -0.53 -4.18
N LEU A 151 -11.73 -0.69 -2.87
CA LEU A 151 -12.38 0.15 -1.86
C LEU A 151 -11.92 1.61 -1.96
N GLN A 152 -10.64 1.88 -2.24
CA GLN A 152 -10.16 3.25 -2.48
C GLN A 152 -10.93 3.92 -3.63
N LYS A 153 -11.09 3.22 -4.76
CA LYS A 153 -11.79 3.77 -5.93
C LYS A 153 -13.25 4.09 -5.64
N GLU A 154 -13.93 3.25 -4.88
CA GLU A 154 -15.31 3.51 -4.44
C GLU A 154 -15.39 4.75 -3.54
N ILE A 155 -14.44 4.91 -2.62
CA ILE A 155 -14.37 6.08 -1.74
C ILE A 155 -14.16 7.35 -2.57
N ASP A 156 -13.23 7.34 -3.51
CA ASP A 156 -12.95 8.49 -4.38
C ASP A 156 -14.18 8.91 -5.19
N GLN A 157 -14.90 7.95 -5.75
CA GLN A 157 -16.16 8.19 -6.49
C GLN A 157 -17.24 8.79 -5.59
N SER A 158 -17.40 8.29 -4.35
CA SER A 158 -18.36 8.84 -3.40
C SER A 158 -17.99 10.24 -2.88
N SER A 159 -16.69 10.56 -2.84
CA SER A 159 -16.17 11.85 -2.39
C SER A 159 -16.31 12.96 -3.42
N GLN A 160 -16.30 12.65 -4.72
CA GLN A 160 -16.50 13.65 -5.79
C GLN A 160 -17.83 14.39 -5.66
N ALA A 161 -18.89 13.73 -5.20
CA ALA A 161 -20.17 14.38 -4.90
C ALA A 161 -20.05 15.42 -3.75
N GLY A 162 -19.25 15.12 -2.71
CA GLY A 162 -19.02 16.04 -1.60
C GLY A 162 -18.13 17.24 -1.96
N LYS A 163 -17.14 17.04 -2.85
CA LYS A 163 -16.28 18.14 -3.35
C LYS A 163 -17.08 19.17 -4.12
N ALA A 164 -18.01 18.75 -4.97
CA ALA A 164 -18.92 19.67 -5.67
C ALA A 164 -19.74 20.53 -4.70
N TYR A 165 -20.23 19.95 -3.60
CA TYR A 165 -20.94 20.71 -2.55
C TYR A 165 -20.04 21.69 -1.79
N GLN A 166 -18.78 21.32 -1.52
CA GLN A 166 -17.82 22.23 -0.87
C GLN A 166 -17.40 23.38 -1.80
N GLU A 167 -17.21 23.13 -3.09
CA GLU A 167 -16.92 24.17 -4.08
C GLU A 167 -18.08 25.18 -4.15
N ILE A 168 -19.32 24.70 -4.24
CA ILE A 168 -20.53 25.56 -4.23
C ILE A 168 -20.65 26.34 -2.91
N SER A 169 -20.35 25.71 -1.77
CA SER A 169 -20.36 26.37 -0.46
C SER A 169 -19.28 27.46 -0.35
N ARG A 170 -18.09 27.19 -0.90
CA ARG A 170 -16.98 28.13 -0.97
C ARG A 170 -17.31 29.30 -1.88
N GLU A 171 -17.86 29.07 -3.06
CA GLU A 171 -18.32 30.12 -3.97
C GLU A 171 -19.36 31.02 -3.30
N LYS A 172 -20.40 30.44 -2.70
CA LYS A 172 -21.41 31.19 -1.94
C LYS A 172 -20.86 31.97 -0.76
N PHE A 173 -19.84 31.44 -0.07
CA PHE A 173 -19.17 32.18 1.00
C PHE A 173 -18.37 33.36 0.46
N LEU A 174 -17.71 33.21 -0.69
CA LEU A 174 -16.96 34.30 -1.33
C LEU A 174 -17.88 35.41 -1.86
N GLU A 175 -19.14 35.10 -2.23
CA GLU A 175 -20.18 36.09 -2.58
C GLU A 175 -20.63 36.97 -1.41
N LEU A 176 -20.21 36.68 -0.17
CA LEU A 176 -20.53 37.49 1.01
C LEU A 176 -19.57 38.68 1.22
N PHE A 177 -18.49 38.76 0.43
CA PHE A 177 -17.59 39.90 0.35
C PHE A 177 -17.94 40.78 -0.86
#